data_AF-A0A1Y2NSP8-F1
#
_entry.id   AF-A0A1Y2NSP8-F1
#
_cell.length_a   1.000
_cell.length_b   1.000
_cell.length_c   1.000
_cell.angle_alpha   90.00
_cell.angle_beta   90.00
_cell.angle_gamma   90.00
#
_symmetry.space_group_name_H-M   'P 1'
#
loop_
_entity.id
_entity.type
_entity.pdbx_description
1 polymer ?
#
loop_
_entity_poly.entity_id
_entity_poly.type
_entity_poly.pdbx_seq_one_letter_code
_entity_poly.pdbx_strand_id
1 'polypeptide(L)'
;MKPPVLRLWEARGLLRPARDPVTGYRVYDPAELRLARIVALLRTGHHPLAAIEAVVREVRASGGTDRVADELDARAAALHRRSRERLGASAALDGYLRRLGHR
;
A
#
# COMPACT_ATOMS: atom_id res chain seq x y z
N MET A 1 3.68 3.90 -7.03
CA MET A 1 4.51 2.69 -7.23
C MET A 1 5.30 2.82 -8.52
N LYS A 2 6.55 2.32 -8.56
CA LYS A 2 7.35 2.34 -9.79
C LYS A 2 7.01 1.11 -10.67
N PRO A 3 7.01 1.21 -12.01
CA PRO A 3 6.71 0.10 -12.93
C PRO A 3 7.47 -1.22 -12.69
N PRO A 4 8.76 -1.22 -12.26
CA PRO A 4 9.49 -2.47 -11.98
C PRO A 4 8.87 -3.30 -10.85
N VAL A 5 8.24 -2.64 -9.87
CA VAL A 5 7.64 -3.33 -8.71
C VAL A 5 6.39 -4.12 -9.12
N LEU A 6 5.58 -3.58 -10.03
CA LEU A 6 4.39 -4.27 -10.54
C LEU A 6 4.78 -5.52 -11.35
N ARG A 7 5.84 -5.43 -12.17
CA ARG A 7 6.36 -6.58 -12.91
C ARG A 7 6.87 -7.68 -11.98
N LEU A 8 7.56 -7.31 -10.90
CA LEU A 8 8.02 -8.25 -9.88
C LEU A 8 6.86 -8.99 -9.20
N TRP A 9 5.79 -8.25 -8.90
CA TRP A 9 4.61 -8.80 -8.24
C TRP A 9 3.81 -9.72 -9.17
N GLU A 10 3.67 -9.35 -10.44
CA GLU A 10 3.09 -10.22 -11.46
C GLU A 10 3.91 -11.51 -11.63
N ALA A 11 5.24 -11.40 -11.74
CA ALA A 11 6.13 -12.56 -11.88
C ALA A 11 6.07 -13.54 -10.69
N ARG A 12 5.68 -13.04 -9.51
CA ARG A 12 5.47 -13.86 -8.30
C ARG A 12 4.02 -14.23 -8.04
N GLY A 13 3.12 -13.94 -8.99
CA GLY A 13 1.70 -14.26 -8.87
C GLY A 13 0.97 -13.51 -7.77
N LEU A 14 1.58 -12.46 -7.20
CA LEU A 14 0.94 -11.57 -6.24
C LEU A 14 -0.16 -10.77 -6.92
N LEU A 15 0.11 -10.33 -8.16
CA LEU A 15 -0.87 -9.70 -9.04
C LEU A 15 -1.14 -10.55 -10.28
N ARG A 16 -2.39 -10.56 -10.73
CA ARG A 16 -2.92 -11.25 -11.91
C ARG A 16 -3.75 -10.26 -12.74
N PRO A 17 -3.13 -9.22 -13.32
CA PRO A 17 -3.84 -8.28 -14.18
C PRO A 17 -4.41 -8.99 -15.41
N ALA A 18 -5.60 -8.58 -15.82
CA ALA A 18 -6.09 -8.89 -17.15
C ALA A 18 -5.22 -8.16 -18.19
N ARG A 19 -5.23 -8.65 -19.43
CA ARG A 19 -4.59 -7.95 -20.55
C ARG A 19 -5.66 -7.44 -21.48
N ASP A 20 -5.55 -6.17 -21.83
CA ASP A 20 -6.37 -5.58 -22.87
C ASP A 20 -6.11 -6.34 -24.19
N PRO A 21 -7.14 -6.89 -24.85
CA PRO A 21 -6.96 -7.75 -26.01
C PRO A 21 -6.49 -6.99 -27.26
N VAL A 22 -6.66 -5.66 -27.31
CA VAL A 22 -6.29 -4.82 -28.45
C VAL A 22 -4.86 -4.28 -28.29
N THR A 23 -4.51 -3.85 -27.09
CA THR A 23 -3.25 -3.12 -26.82
C THR A 23 -2.22 -3.94 -26.05
N GLY A 24 -2.63 -5.05 -25.42
CA GLY A 24 -1.76 -5.87 -24.57
C GLY A 24 -1.38 -5.23 -23.22
N TYR A 25 -1.90 -4.04 -22.91
CA TYR A 25 -1.65 -3.37 -21.64
C TYR A 25 -2.32 -4.09 -20.47
N ARG A 26 -1.74 -3.92 -19.26
CA ARG A 26 -2.28 -4.48 -18.03
C ARG A 26 -3.50 -3.70 -17.58
N VAL A 27 -4.61 -4.39 -17.39
CA VAL A 27 -5.84 -3.86 -16.81
C VAL A 27 -6.02 -4.50 -15.45
N TYR A 28 -6.17 -3.67 -14.42
CA TYR A 28 -6.41 -4.11 -13.05
C TYR A 28 -7.88 -3.86 -12.72
N ASP A 29 -8.61 -4.92 -12.45
CA ASP A 29 -9.96 -4.80 -11.91
C ASP A 29 -9.93 -4.28 -10.45
N PRO A 30 -11.08 -3.89 -9.87
CA PRO A 30 -11.13 -3.38 -8.50
C PRO A 30 -10.59 -4.36 -7.43
N ALA A 31 -10.77 -5.68 -7.61
CA ALA A 31 -10.29 -6.69 -6.67
C ALA A 31 -8.76 -6.78 -6.73
N GLU A 32 -8.19 -6.67 -7.92
CA GLU A 32 -6.76 -6.70 -8.15
C GLU A 32 -6.06 -5.43 -7.65
N LEU A 33 -6.74 -4.28 -7.75
CA LEU A 33 -6.30 -3.03 -7.09
C LEU A 33 -6.37 -3.10 -5.56
N ARG A 34 -7.38 -3.78 -4.99
CA ARG A 34 -7.45 -4.04 -3.54
C ARG A 34 -6.29 -4.92 -3.10
N LEU A 35 -6.03 -6.02 -3.81
CA LEU A 35 -4.87 -6.88 -3.52
C LEU A 35 -3.53 -6.13 -3.63
N ALA A 36 -3.36 -5.28 -4.65
CA ALA A 36 -2.16 -4.47 -4.80
C ALA A 36 -1.91 -3.55 -3.59
N ARG A 37 -2.98 -2.97 -3.02
CA ARG A 37 -2.90 -2.17 -1.80
C ARG A 37 -2.47 -3.01 -0.59
N ILE A 38 -3.07 -4.19 -0.40
CA ILE A 38 -2.69 -5.11 0.68
C ILE A 38 -1.19 -5.47 0.58
N VAL A 39 -0.72 -5.86 -0.60
CA VAL A 39 0.69 -6.19 -0.85
C VAL A 39 1.60 -4.99 -0.55
N ALA A 40 1.21 -3.79 -0.97
CA ALA A 40 1.97 -2.56 -0.71
C ALA A 40 2.09 -2.25 0.80
N LEU A 41 1.00 -2.43 1.56
CA LEU A 41 0.97 -2.19 3.00
C LEU A 41 1.85 -3.18 3.75
N LEU A 42 1.72 -4.48 3.43
CA LEU A 42 2.56 -5.50 4.05
C LEU A 42 4.04 -5.29 3.72
N ARG A 43 4.35 -4.82 2.51
CA ARG A 43 5.74 -4.52 2.14
C ARG A 43 6.28 -3.31 2.90
N THR A 44 5.45 -2.31 3.18
CA THR A 44 5.80 -1.15 4.01
C THR A 44 6.04 -1.57 5.46
N GLY A 45 5.31 -2.58 5.95
CA GLY A 45 5.54 -3.22 7.26
C GLY A 45 6.77 -4.15 7.32
N HIS A 46 7.64 -4.12 6.30
CA HIS A 46 8.83 -4.98 6.20
C HIS A 46 8.56 -6.49 6.25
N HIS A 47 7.34 -6.94 5.94
CA HIS A 47 7.05 -8.36 5.88
C HIS A 47 7.84 -9.06 4.76
N PRO A 48 8.36 -10.28 5.00
CA PRO A 48 9.06 -11.05 4.00
C PRO A 48 8.10 -11.45 2.87
N LEU A 49 8.62 -11.53 1.65
CA LEU A 49 7.81 -11.73 0.45
C LEU A 49 7.02 -13.04 0.48
N ALA A 50 7.60 -14.10 1.05
CA ALA A 50 6.94 -15.39 1.22
C ALA A 50 5.70 -15.32 2.14
N ALA A 51 5.72 -14.47 3.19
CA ALA A 51 4.55 -14.27 4.05
C ALA A 51 3.44 -13.52 3.29
N ILE A 52 3.82 -12.55 2.46
CA ILE A 52 2.87 -11.82 1.60
C ILE A 52 2.23 -12.77 0.58
N GLU A 53 3.00 -13.67 -0.03
CA GLU A 53 2.49 -14.70 -0.96
C GLU A 53 1.48 -15.65 -0.28
N ALA A 54 1.74 -16.05 0.97
CA ALA A 54 0.83 -16.89 1.74
C ALA A 54 -0.51 -16.18 1.99
N VAL A 55 -0.47 -14.92 2.46
CA VAL A 55 -1.67 -14.11 2.68
C VAL A 55 -2.45 -13.92 1.38
N VAL A 56 -1.78 -13.57 0.27
CA VAL A 56 -2.44 -13.40 -1.03
C VAL A 56 -3.14 -14.69 -1.49
N ARG A 57 -2.53 -15.85 -1.27
CA ARG A 57 -3.10 -17.15 -1.63
C ARG A 57 -4.35 -17.45 -0.81
N GLU A 58 -4.28 -17.27 0.50
CA GLU A 58 -5.41 -17.48 1.42
C GLU A 58 -6.59 -16.56 1.09
N VAL A 59 -6.28 -15.28 0.86
CA VAL A 59 -7.26 -14.25 0.49
C VAL A 59 -7.97 -14.58 -0.84
N ARG A 60 -7.25 -15.15 -1.82
CA ARG A 60 -7.87 -15.62 -3.07
C ARG A 60 -8.69 -16.90 -2.88
N ALA A 61 -8.28 -17.78 -1.95
CA ALA A 61 -8.99 -19.02 -1.66
C ALA A 61 -10.31 -18.80 -0.90
N SER A 62 -10.37 -17.77 -0.05
CA SER A 62 -11.55 -17.46 0.77
C SER A 62 -12.63 -16.65 0.05
N GLY A 63 -12.35 -16.10 -1.14
CA GLY A 63 -13.33 -15.39 -1.98
C GLY A 63 -13.87 -14.06 -1.39
N GLY A 64 -13.34 -13.61 -0.25
CA GLY A 64 -13.82 -12.43 0.48
C GLY A 64 -12.69 -11.49 0.87
N THR A 65 -12.17 -10.75 -0.10
CA THR A 65 -11.10 -9.74 0.06
C THR A 65 -11.58 -8.41 0.61
N ASP A 66 -12.86 -8.08 0.45
CA ASP A 66 -13.34 -6.70 0.53
C ASP A 66 -13.26 -6.15 1.96
N ARG A 67 -13.74 -6.89 2.96
CA ARG A 67 -13.71 -6.44 4.36
C ARG A 67 -12.28 -6.27 4.90
N VAL A 68 -11.39 -7.20 4.56
CA VAL A 68 -9.98 -7.16 4.99
C VAL A 68 -9.24 -6.02 4.27
N ALA A 69 -9.51 -5.82 2.99
CA ALA A 69 -8.96 -4.71 2.23
C ALA A 69 -9.43 -3.36 2.79
N ASP A 70 -10.73 -3.22 3.09
CA ASP A 70 -11.31 -1.99 3.62
C ASP A 70 -10.73 -1.65 5.01
N GLU A 71 -10.56 -2.66 5.88
CA GLU A 71 -9.95 -2.46 7.20
C GLU A 71 -8.47 -2.06 7.11
N LEU A 72 -7.72 -2.69 6.19
CA LEU A 72 -6.32 -2.35 5.95
C LEU A 72 -6.18 -0.94 5.35
N ASP A 73 -7.04 -0.57 4.41
CA ASP A 73 -7.08 0.77 3.81
C ASP A 73 -7.42 1.84 4.86
N ALA A 74 -8.41 1.58 5.72
CA ALA A 74 -8.77 2.48 6.81
C ALA A 74 -7.60 2.67 7.80
N ARG A 75 -6.92 1.58 8.16
CA ARG A 75 -5.76 1.63 9.06
C ARG A 75 -4.58 2.36 8.43
N ALA A 76 -4.33 2.15 7.14
CA ALA A 76 -3.30 2.86 6.38
C ALA A 76 -3.58 4.37 6.32
N ALA A 77 -4.83 4.76 6.02
CA ALA A 77 -5.25 6.16 6.01
C ALA A 77 -5.10 6.80 7.40
N ALA A 78 -5.41 6.07 8.48
CA ALA A 78 -5.20 6.55 9.84
C ALA A 78 -3.73 6.76 10.18
N LEU A 79 -2.84 5.83 9.80
CA LEU A 79 -1.40 5.98 9.98
C LEU A 79 -0.85 7.17 9.19
N HIS A 80 -1.29 7.33 7.93
CA HIS A 80 -0.87 8.45 7.09
C HIS A 80 -1.27 9.79 7.70
N ARG A 81 -2.52 9.91 8.17
CA ARG A 81 -3.02 11.12 8.85
C ARG A 81 -2.19 11.44 10.09
N ARG A 82 -1.98 10.45 10.98
CA ARG A 82 -1.17 10.63 12.20
C ARG A 82 0.26 11.06 11.89
N SER A 83 0.86 10.50 10.84
CA SER A 83 2.20 10.89 10.39
C SER A 83 2.25 12.36 9.98
N ARG A 84 1.27 12.82 9.19
CA ARG A 84 1.15 14.22 8.77
C ARG A 84 0.91 15.17 9.95
N GLU A 85 0.06 14.78 10.90
CA GLU A 85 -0.19 15.55 12.12
C GLU A 85 1.10 15.72 12.94
N ARG A 86 1.87 14.63 13.14
CA ARG A 86 3.16 14.69 13.83
C ARG A 86 4.17 15.59 13.11
N LEU A 87 4.29 15.48 11.79
CA LEU A 87 5.16 16.35 11.01
C LEU A 87 4.76 17.82 11.13
N GLY A 88 3.46 18.11 11.09
CA GLY A 88 2.93 19.47 11.30
C GLY A 88 3.25 20.01 12.70
N ALA A 89 3.08 19.19 13.74
CA ALA A 89 3.41 19.56 15.11
C ALA A 89 4.92 19.82 15.29
N SER A 90 5.79 18.96 14.73
CA SER A 90 7.23 19.16 14.76
C SER A 90 7.66 20.44 14.03
N ALA A 91 7.07 20.75 12.88
CA ALA A 91 7.34 21.98 12.15
C ALA A 91 6.88 23.23 12.92
N ALA A 92 5.73 23.18 13.58
CA ALA A 92 5.23 24.26 14.44
C ALA A 92 6.15 24.50 15.64
N LEU A 93 6.63 23.41 16.27
CA LEU A 93 7.59 23.48 17.37
C LEU A 93 8.92 24.08 16.92
N ASP A 94 9.48 23.62 15.80
CA ASP A 94 10.70 24.17 15.20
C ASP A 94 10.55 25.68 14.90
N GLY A 95 9.42 26.09 14.31
CA GLY A 95 9.11 27.50 14.10
C GLY A 95 8.92 28.31 15.38
N TYR A 96 8.45 27.70 16.47
CA TYR A 96 8.39 28.35 17.79
C TYR A 96 9.78 28.49 18.41
N LEU A 97 10.60 27.44 18.38
CA LEU A 97 11.96 27.45 18.91
C LEU A 97 12.84 28.45 18.15
N ARG A 98 12.72 28.56 16.81
CA ARG A 98 13.41 29.62 16.04
C ARG A 98 12.95 31.03 16.42
N ARG A 99 11.72 31.21 16.89
CA ARG A 99 11.24 32.52 17.40
C ARG A 99 11.74 32.82 18.81
N LEU A 100 12.04 31.80 19.61
CA LEU A 100 12.53 31.95 20.98
C LEU A 100 14.06 32.01 21.09
N GLY A 101 14.78 31.26 20.26
CA GLY A 101 16.24 31.20 20.23
C GLY A 101 16.79 31.92 19.01
N HIS A 102 17.22 33.17 19.22
CA HIS A 102 18.01 34.01 18.30
C HIS A 102 17.24 34.62 17.10
N ARG A 103 17.43 35.87 16.65
CA ARG A 103 18.61 36.77 16.61
C ARG A 103 19.95 36.22 17.06
#